data_AF-A0A8J5KI88-F1
#
_entry.id   AF-A0A8J5KI88-F1
#
_cell.length_a   1.000
_cell.length_b   1.000
_cell.length_c   1.000
_cell.angle_alpha   90.00
_cell.angle_beta   90.00
_cell.angle_gamma   90.00
#
_symmetry.space_group_name_H-M   'P 1'
#
loop_
_entity.id
_entity.type
_entity.pdbx_description
1 polymer ?
#
loop_
_entity_poly.entity_id
_entity_poly.type
_entity_poly.pdbx_seq_one_letter_code
_entity_poly.pdbx_strand_id
1 'polypeptide(L)'
;MLPATLLKKIIIGRFPRKLMDSNIANSIDFMVERLETLHQSELASRLTLNCSPDYVQPHKVQVEVTVLDVFDESALSHTVKEEMYKCYPAAKLAHLKTGGNFPFLAKAEDVNIYIQVHLRKYEGSHLSASDSGTC
;
A
#
# COMPACT_ATOMS: atom_id res chain seq x y z
N MET A 1 18.92 -22.71 4.70
CA MET A 1 18.09 -21.49 4.86
C MET A 1 18.73 -20.34 4.10
N LEU A 2 17.95 -19.47 3.45
CA LEU A 2 18.46 -18.30 2.74
C LEU A 2 18.97 -17.25 3.74
N PRO A 3 20.19 -16.72 3.60
CA PRO A 3 20.72 -15.67 4.48
C PRO A 3 19.87 -14.39 4.44
N ALA A 4 19.72 -13.69 5.57
CA ALA A 4 18.93 -12.46 5.67
C ALA A 4 19.38 -11.37 4.68
N THR A 5 20.67 -11.28 4.40
CA THR A 5 21.25 -10.34 3.43
C THR A 5 20.77 -10.59 2.00
N LEU A 6 20.53 -11.85 1.62
CA LEU A 6 20.01 -12.21 0.30
C LEU A 6 18.51 -11.87 0.20
N LEU A 7 17.74 -12.09 1.27
CA LEU A 7 16.32 -11.70 1.33
C LEU A 7 16.15 -10.19 1.18
N LYS A 8 16.96 -9.40 1.89
CA LYS A 8 16.94 -7.93 1.77
C LYS A 8 17.25 -7.49 0.33
N LYS A 9 18.26 -8.09 -0.31
CA LYS A 9 18.62 -7.79 -1.72
C LYS A 9 17.49 -8.10 -2.72
N ILE A 10 16.76 -9.19 -2.53
CA ILE A 10 15.62 -9.56 -3.41
C ILE A 10 14.51 -8.51 -3.32
N ILE A 11 14.25 -7.98 -2.12
CA ILE A 11 13.23 -6.95 -1.90
C ILE A 11 13.66 -5.62 -2.51
N ILE A 12 14.89 -5.17 -2.20
CA ILE A 12 15.43 -3.88 -2.69
C ILE A 12 15.56 -3.87 -4.22
N GLY A 13 15.87 -5.01 -4.83
CA GLY A 13 16.02 -5.14 -6.27
C GLY A 13 14.77 -4.79 -7.09
N ARG A 14 13.60 -4.73 -6.46
CA ARG A 14 12.32 -4.38 -7.09
C ARG A 14 12.02 -2.88 -7.12
N PHE A 15 12.83 -2.05 -6.46
CA PHE A 15 12.64 -0.60 -6.47
C PHE A 15 13.24 0.04 -7.73
N PRO A 16 12.53 0.99 -8.36
CA PRO A 16 13.02 1.68 -9.55
C PRO A 16 14.32 2.45 -9.24
N ARG A 17 15.24 2.53 -10.20
CA ARG A 17 16.55 3.24 -10.08
C ARG A 17 16.66 4.48 -10.97
N LYS A 18 15.53 4.95 -11.50
CA LYS A 18 15.46 6.08 -12.44
C LYS A 18 15.43 7.42 -11.70
N LEU A 19 15.74 8.52 -12.40
CA LEU A 19 15.45 9.88 -11.94
C LEU A 19 13.98 9.96 -11.46
N MET A 20 13.82 10.30 -10.18
CA MET A 20 12.54 10.32 -9.48
C MET A 20 12.43 11.56 -8.61
N ASP A 21 11.20 11.94 -8.29
CA ASP A 21 10.93 13.04 -7.37
C ASP A 21 11.63 12.82 -6.02
N SER A 22 12.11 13.90 -5.39
CA SER A 22 12.85 13.85 -4.13
C SER A 22 12.05 13.14 -3.02
N ASN A 23 10.73 13.33 -2.96
CA ASN A 23 9.90 12.67 -1.95
C ASN A 23 9.77 11.16 -2.20
N ILE A 24 9.75 10.74 -3.48
CA ILE A 24 9.74 9.33 -3.85
C ILE A 24 11.08 8.70 -3.48
N ALA A 25 12.21 9.35 -3.78
CA ALA A 25 13.54 8.87 -3.39
C ALA A 25 13.65 8.73 -1.86
N ASN A 26 13.28 9.77 -1.11
CA ASN A 26 13.31 9.75 0.35
C ASN A 26 12.42 8.64 0.93
N SER A 27 11.25 8.37 0.31
CA SER A 27 10.40 7.26 0.74
C SER A 27 11.04 5.89 0.55
N ILE A 28 11.79 5.70 -0.55
CA ILE A 28 12.51 4.46 -0.81
C ILE A 28 13.66 4.31 0.19
N ASP A 29 14.45 5.36 0.41
CA ASP A 29 15.56 5.35 1.36
C ASP A 29 15.08 5.03 2.78
N PHE A 30 13.99 5.66 3.21
CA PHE A 30 13.34 5.34 4.48
C PHE A 30 12.92 3.87 4.55
N MET A 31 12.30 3.34 3.50
CA MET A 31 11.86 1.94 3.46
C MET A 31 13.03 0.95 3.44
N VAL A 32 14.15 1.29 2.80
CA VAL A 32 15.39 0.51 2.84
C VAL A 32 15.94 0.49 4.28
N GLU A 33 16.00 1.63 4.95
CA GLU A 33 16.44 1.73 6.35
C GLU A 33 15.54 0.90 7.29
N ARG A 34 14.21 0.94 7.10
CA ARG A 34 13.27 0.09 7.85
C ARG A 34 13.41 -1.40 7.53
N LEU A 35 13.75 -1.75 6.30
CA LEU A 35 14.03 -3.13 5.92
C LEU A 35 15.26 -3.67 6.66
N GLU A 36 16.24 -2.82 6.95
CA GLU A 36 17.44 -3.22 7.68
C GLU A 36 17.14 -3.62 9.13
N THR A 37 16.11 -3.05 9.74
CA THR A 37 15.71 -3.37 11.13
C THR A 37 14.94 -4.69 11.26
N LEU A 38 14.49 -5.30 10.16
CA LEU A 38 13.71 -6.54 10.20
C LEU A 38 14.59 -7.79 10.38
N HIS A 39 14.08 -8.73 11.17
CA HIS A 39 14.69 -10.03 11.39
C HIS A 39 14.44 -11.00 10.23
N GLN A 40 15.31 -12.00 10.10
CA GLN A 40 15.19 -13.02 9.05
C GLN A 40 13.85 -13.74 9.07
N SER A 41 13.30 -14.04 10.26
CA SER A 41 12.01 -14.72 10.42
C SER A 41 10.86 -13.91 9.81
N GLU A 42 10.86 -12.59 10.03
CA GLU A 42 9.85 -11.67 9.50
C GLU A 42 9.95 -11.57 7.97
N LEU A 43 11.18 -11.44 7.44
CA LEU A 43 11.44 -11.41 6.01
C LEU A 43 11.03 -12.72 5.34
N ALA A 44 11.41 -13.86 5.92
CA ALA A 44 11.06 -15.18 5.40
C ALA A 44 9.54 -15.40 5.41
N SER A 45 8.86 -15.06 6.51
CA SER A 45 7.39 -15.15 6.60
C SER A 45 6.70 -14.34 5.51
N ARG A 46 7.11 -13.07 5.29
CA ARG A 46 6.55 -12.23 4.22
C ARG A 46 6.84 -12.77 2.83
N LEU A 47 8.04 -13.29 2.58
CA LEU A 47 8.33 -13.93 1.29
C LEU A 47 7.48 -15.18 1.07
N THR A 48 7.33 -16.03 2.09
CA THR A 48 6.47 -17.21 2.02
C THR A 48 5.04 -16.82 1.68
N LEU A 49 4.47 -15.79 2.31
CA LEU A 49 3.14 -15.28 1.98
C LEU A 49 3.04 -14.77 0.53
N ASN A 50 4.07 -14.09 0.03
CA ASN A 50 4.08 -13.63 -1.37
C ASN A 50 4.24 -14.78 -2.39
N CYS A 51 4.77 -15.94 -1.99
CA CYS A 51 5.00 -17.10 -2.85
C CYS A 51 3.96 -18.20 -2.69
N SER A 52 3.10 -18.12 -1.67
CA SER A 52 2.05 -19.09 -1.41
C SER A 52 0.77 -18.58 -2.08
N PRO A 53 0.29 -19.22 -3.16
CA PRO A 53 -0.98 -18.84 -3.75
C PRO A 53 -2.10 -19.12 -2.76
N ASP A 54 -2.91 -18.11 -2.48
CA ASP A 54 -4.12 -18.24 -1.68
C ASP A 54 -5.25 -17.43 -2.33
N TYR A 55 -6.48 -17.87 -2.14
CA TYR A 55 -7.66 -17.24 -2.71
C TYR A 55 -8.37 -16.42 -1.65
N VAL A 56 -8.30 -15.09 -1.80
CA VAL A 56 -9.18 -14.19 -1.05
C VAL A 56 -10.60 -14.27 -1.62
N GLN A 57 -11.61 -14.04 -0.78
CA GLN A 57 -13.02 -14.03 -1.18
C GLN A 57 -13.57 -12.59 -1.17
N PRO A 58 -13.35 -11.77 -2.22
CA PRO A 58 -13.73 -10.36 -2.24
C PRO A 58 -15.23 -10.14 -1.98
N HIS A 59 -16.07 -11.07 -2.42
CA HIS A 59 -17.52 -11.03 -2.24
C HIS A 59 -17.97 -11.08 -0.78
N LYS A 60 -17.11 -11.48 0.16
CA LYS A 60 -17.40 -11.42 1.61
C LYS A 60 -17.19 -10.04 2.21
N VAL A 61 -16.52 -9.13 1.50
CA VAL A 61 -16.31 -7.75 1.94
C VAL A 61 -17.57 -6.95 1.65
N GLN A 62 -18.38 -6.71 2.69
CA GLN A 62 -19.65 -5.98 2.60
C GLN A 62 -19.53 -4.50 3.01
N VAL A 63 -18.30 -3.98 3.12
CA VAL A 63 -18.03 -2.58 3.45
C VAL A 63 -17.72 -1.79 2.19
N GLU A 64 -17.94 -0.48 2.23
CA GLU A 64 -17.52 0.38 1.13
C GLU A 64 -15.98 0.42 1.03
N VAL A 65 -15.47 0.20 -0.18
CA VAL A 65 -14.04 0.17 -0.47
C VAL A 65 -13.62 1.41 -1.24
N THR A 66 -12.42 1.92 -0.96
CA THR A 66 -11.75 2.91 -1.81
C THR A 66 -10.39 2.38 -2.16
N VAL A 67 -10.12 2.25 -3.44
CA VAL A 67 -8.83 1.82 -3.96
C VAL A 67 -8.05 3.07 -4.33
N LEU A 68 -6.93 3.27 -3.65
CA LEU A 68 -5.99 4.34 -3.94
C LEU A 68 -4.89 3.78 -4.86
N ASP A 69 -4.79 4.32 -6.06
CA ASP A 69 -3.83 3.88 -7.08
C ASP A 69 -2.98 5.05 -7.58
N VAL A 70 -1.78 4.73 -8.04
CA VAL A 70 -0.84 5.69 -8.63
C VAL A 70 -0.64 5.35 -10.10
N PHE A 71 -0.67 6.37 -10.98
CA PHE A 71 -0.51 6.19 -12.42
C PHE A 71 0.94 6.01 -12.89
N ASP A 72 1.94 6.28 -12.05
CA ASP A 72 3.34 6.12 -12.41
C ASP A 72 3.82 4.66 -12.36
N GLU A 73 5.07 4.44 -12.77
CA GLU A 73 5.68 3.11 -12.75
C GLU A 73 5.87 2.65 -11.30
N SER A 74 5.16 1.58 -10.93
CA SER A 74 5.16 0.99 -9.60
C SER A 74 5.51 -0.50 -9.67
N ALA A 75 5.89 -1.09 -8.53
CA ALA A 75 6.28 -2.49 -8.41
C ALA A 75 5.11 -3.46 -8.65
N LEU A 76 3.86 -2.97 -8.63
CA LEU A 76 2.68 -3.75 -8.95
C LEU A 76 2.45 -3.75 -10.46
N SER A 77 2.29 -4.93 -11.05
CA SER A 77 1.97 -5.06 -12.47
C SER A 77 0.56 -4.59 -12.78
N HIS A 78 0.34 -4.15 -14.02
CA HIS A 78 -0.99 -3.73 -14.50
C HIS A 78 -2.04 -4.84 -14.32
N THR A 79 -1.66 -6.11 -14.54
CA THR A 79 -2.52 -7.27 -14.35
C THR A 79 -3.03 -7.37 -12.91
N VAL A 80 -2.17 -7.15 -11.92
CA VAL A 80 -2.59 -7.18 -10.50
C VAL A 80 -3.57 -6.05 -10.20
N LYS A 81 -3.37 -4.87 -10.77
CA LYS A 81 -4.30 -3.74 -10.61
C LYS A 81 -5.67 -4.05 -11.23
N GLU A 82 -5.69 -4.58 -12.45
CA GLU A 82 -6.94 -4.98 -13.11
C GLU A 82 -7.73 -6.03 -12.32
N GLU A 83 -7.07 -7.07 -11.82
CA GLU A 83 -7.71 -8.10 -11.01
C GLU A 83 -8.27 -7.51 -9.70
N MET A 84 -7.55 -6.56 -9.07
CA MET A 84 -8.04 -5.85 -7.90
C MET A 84 -9.31 -5.04 -8.20
N TYR A 85 -9.38 -4.37 -9.35
CA TYR A 85 -10.59 -3.65 -9.78
C TYR A 85 -11.77 -4.59 -10.05
N LYS A 86 -11.53 -5.77 -10.60
CA LYS A 86 -12.56 -6.81 -10.78
C LYS A 86 -13.07 -7.36 -9.45
N CYS A 87 -12.20 -7.46 -8.44
CA CYS A 87 -12.57 -7.92 -7.10
C CYS A 87 -13.51 -6.93 -6.38
N TYR A 88 -13.39 -5.63 -6.66
CA TYR A 88 -14.16 -4.57 -6.00
C TYR A 88 -14.80 -3.61 -7.01
N PRO A 89 -15.81 -4.07 -7.79
CA PRO A 89 -16.38 -3.28 -8.88
C PRO A 89 -17.11 -2.01 -8.42
N ALA A 90 -17.57 -1.97 -7.17
CA ALA A 90 -18.23 -0.81 -6.58
C ALA A 90 -17.26 0.12 -5.81
N ALA A 91 -15.95 -0.16 -5.81
CA ALA A 91 -15.00 0.66 -5.10
C ALA A 91 -14.85 2.05 -5.74
N LYS A 92 -14.68 3.07 -4.90
CA LYS A 92 -14.26 4.39 -5.36
C LYS A 92 -12.79 4.33 -5.74
N LEU A 93 -12.42 4.89 -6.89
CA LEU A 93 -11.04 4.97 -7.35
C LEU A 93 -10.44 6.34 -7.04
N ALA A 94 -9.42 6.37 -6.20
CA ALA A 94 -8.64 7.54 -5.85
C ALA A 94 -7.29 7.49 -6.57
N HIS A 95 -7.14 8.27 -7.65
CA HIS A 95 -5.94 8.22 -8.48
C HIS A 95 -4.97 9.36 -8.15
N LEU A 96 -3.73 9.00 -7.84
CA LEU A 96 -2.60 9.91 -7.75
C LEU A 96 -1.84 9.94 -9.07
N LYS A 97 -1.44 11.14 -9.51
CA LYS A 97 -0.62 11.29 -10.74
C LYS A 97 0.76 10.66 -10.57
N THR A 98 1.36 10.84 -9.40
CA THR A 98 2.68 10.29 -9.02
C THR A 98 2.69 9.92 -7.54
N GLY A 99 3.61 9.06 -7.14
CA GLY A 99 3.69 8.55 -5.76
C GLY A 99 4.59 7.32 -5.60
N GLY A 100 5.00 6.69 -6.70
CA GLY A 100 5.87 5.52 -6.70
C GLY A 100 5.29 4.34 -5.91
N ASN A 101 6.17 3.56 -5.31
CA ASN A 101 5.79 2.34 -4.55
C ASN A 101 5.16 2.62 -3.19
N PHE A 102 5.40 3.80 -2.63
CA PHE A 102 5.01 4.16 -1.27
C PHE A 102 4.29 5.52 -1.26
N PRO A 103 3.12 5.63 -1.92
CA PRO A 103 2.41 6.91 -2.06
C PRO A 103 2.06 7.52 -0.70
N PHE A 104 1.81 6.71 0.33
CA PHE A 104 1.54 7.18 1.69
C PHE A 104 2.74 7.86 2.37
N LEU A 105 3.97 7.61 1.89
CA LEU A 105 5.18 8.32 2.33
C LEU A 105 5.51 9.48 1.38
N ALA A 106 5.46 9.23 0.07
CA ALA A 106 5.89 10.20 -0.93
C ALA A 106 4.89 11.35 -1.17
N LYS A 107 3.59 11.08 -0.94
CA LYS A 107 2.46 12.00 -1.16
C LYS A 107 1.46 11.91 0.00
N ALA A 108 1.98 11.99 1.22
CA ALA A 108 1.18 11.82 2.44
C ALA A 108 -0.02 12.78 2.51
N GLU A 109 0.14 14.04 2.09
CA GLU A 109 -0.95 15.03 2.06
C GLU A 109 -2.09 14.59 1.13
N ASP A 110 -1.77 14.21 -0.10
CA ASP A 110 -2.76 13.75 -1.09
C ASP A 110 -3.46 12.47 -0.62
N VAL A 111 -2.69 11.51 -0.09
CA VAL A 111 -3.23 10.26 0.46
C VAL A 111 -4.17 10.54 1.64
N ASN A 112 -3.78 11.42 2.55
CA ASN A 112 -4.59 11.78 3.70
C ASN A 112 -5.93 12.42 3.30
N ILE A 113 -5.96 13.22 2.23
CA ILE A 113 -7.21 13.78 1.70
C ILE A 113 -8.17 12.66 1.29
N TYR A 114 -7.69 11.66 0.55
CA TYR A 114 -8.54 10.54 0.13
C TYR A 114 -9.05 9.72 1.32
N ILE A 115 -8.21 9.50 2.33
CA ILE A 115 -8.61 8.84 3.57
C ILE A 115 -9.68 9.65 4.29
N GLN A 116 -9.49 10.96 4.46
CA GLN A 116 -10.47 11.84 5.09
C GLN A 116 -11.80 11.87 4.32
N VAL A 117 -11.76 11.97 3.00
CA VAL A 117 -12.97 11.91 2.15
C VAL A 117 -13.69 10.57 2.31
N HIS A 118 -12.94 9.46 2.40
CA HIS A 118 -13.54 8.17 2.69
C HIS A 118 -14.18 8.17 4.07
N LEU A 119 -13.50 8.62 5.12
CA LEU A 119 -14.00 8.55 6.50
C LEU A 119 -15.14 9.52 6.79
N ARG A 120 -15.20 10.67 6.11
CA ARG A 120 -16.21 11.72 6.32
C ARG A 120 -17.65 11.20 6.21
N LYS A 121 -17.90 10.22 5.35
CA LYS A 121 -19.24 9.62 5.18
C LYS A 121 -19.75 8.90 6.43
N TYR A 122 -18.87 8.55 7.36
CA TYR A 122 -19.21 7.90 8.63
C TYR A 122 -19.27 8.89 9.80
N GLU A 123 -18.97 10.17 9.59
CA GLU A 123 -19.12 11.20 10.64
C GLU A 123 -20.56 11.22 11.17
N GLY A 124 -20.70 11.24 12.50
CA GLY A 124 -22.01 11.19 13.17
C GLY A 124 -22.71 9.82 13.15
N SER A 125 -22.11 8.79 12.55
CA SER A 125 -22.62 7.41 12.60
C SER A 125 -21.93 6.59 13.70
N HIS A 126 -22.48 5.42 14.02
CA HIS A 126 -21.84 4.45 14.93
C HIS A 126 -20.51 3.88 14.39
N LEU A 127 -20.19 4.13 13.13
CA LEU A 127 -18.93 3.73 12.47
C LEU A 127 -17.94 4.90 12.38
N SER A 128 -18.21 6.03 13.05
CA SER A 128 -17.33 7.18 13.04
C SER A 128 -15.96 6.84 13.62
N ALA A 129 -14.89 7.30 12.96
CA ALA A 129 -13.52 7.12 13.41
C ALA A 129 -13.13 8.09 14.54
N SER A 130 -13.93 9.13 14.78
CA SER A 130 -13.76 10.07 15.88
C SER A 130 -14.62 9.64 17.05
N ASP A 131 -14.04 9.55 18.24
CA ASP A 131 -14.83 9.50 19.46
C ASP A 131 -15.65 10.78 19.54
N SER A 132 -16.98 10.67 19.55
CA SER A 132 -17.86 11.79 19.83
C SER A 132 -17.56 12.24 21.25
N GLY A 133 -16.65 13.21 21.39
CA GLY A 133 -16.23 13.77 22.66
C GLY A 133 -17.45 14.17 23.50
N THR A 134 -17.80 13.30 24.44
CA THR A 134 -18.67 13.60 25.56
C THR A 134 -17.76 13.61 26.78
N CYS A 135 -17.16 14.77 27.01
CA CYS A 135 -16.79 15.25 28.33
C CYS A 135 -17.71 16.43 28.65
#